data_AF-A0A8B3S051-F1
#
_entry.id   AF-A0A8B3S051-F1
#
_cell.length_a   1.000
_cell.length_b   1.000
_cell.length_c   1.000
_cell.angle_alpha   90.00
_cell.angle_beta   90.00
_cell.angle_gamma   90.00
#
_symmetry.space_group_name_H-M   'P 1'
#
loop_
_entity.id
_entity.type
_entity.pdbx_description
1 polymer ?
#
loop_
_entity_poly.entity_id
_entity_poly.type
_entity_poly.pdbx_seq_one_letter_code
_entity_poly.pdbx_strand_id
1 'polypeptide(L)' 'MIDDIPDVIVLSKFQGKGIGKHIMNSIMDYLKACAPPNAFVGLMTAKGVSKFYERYDFMERPADTPGMF' A
#
# COMPACT_ATOMS: atom_id res chain seq x y z
N MET A 1 -0.82 14.14 -9.19
CA MET A 1 -1.49 12.84 -9.43
C MET A 1 -1.50 12.13 -8.10
N ILE A 2 -2.67 11.65 -7.68
CA ILE A 2 -2.85 10.88 -6.45
C ILE A 2 -3.23 9.49 -6.94
N ASP A 3 -2.43 8.50 -6.57
CA ASP A 3 -2.66 7.11 -6.93
C ASP A 3 -2.99 6.34 -5.65
N ASP A 4 -4.21 5.81 -5.56
CA ASP A 4 -4.62 4.96 -4.46
C ASP A 4 -4.47 3.49 -4.84
N ILE A 5 -4.08 2.66 -3.86
CA ILE A 5 -4.07 1.21 -4.01
C ILE A 5 -5.34 0.65 -3.35
N PRO A 6 -6.43 0.40 -4.11
CA PRO A 6 -7.63 -0.21 -3.56
C PRO A 6 -7.42 -1.73 -3.39
N ASP A 7 -7.93 -2.25 -2.27
CA ASP A 7 -8.21 -3.66 -2.00
C ASP A 7 -7.13 -4.69 -2.43
N VAL A 8 -6.08 -4.83 -1.60
CA VAL A 8 -5.11 -5.93 -1.73
C VAL A 8 -5.57 -7.13 -0.89
N ILE A 9 -6.06 -8.18 -1.56
CA ILE A 9 -6.62 -9.37 -0.90
C ILE A 9 -5.84 -10.63 -1.28
N VAL A 10 -5.43 -11.38 -0.26
CA VAL A 10 -4.94 -12.76 -0.41
C VAL A 10 -5.85 -13.68 0.40
N LEU A 11 -6.43 -14.70 -0.22
CA LEU A 11 -7.29 -15.67 0.47
C LEU A 11 -6.53 -16.32 1.63
N SER A 12 -7.20 -16.52 2.77
CA SER A 12 -6.57 -16.97 4.02
C SER A 12 -5.72 -18.24 3.87
N LYS A 13 -6.16 -19.21 3.07
CA LYS A 13 -5.43 -20.47 2.80
C LYS A 13 -4.08 -20.28 2.06
N PHE A 14 -3.85 -19.09 1.52
CA PHE A 14 -2.64 -18.71 0.80
C PHE A 14 -1.85 -17.58 1.48
N GLN A 15 -2.34 -17.06 2.61
CA GLN A 15 -1.60 -16.09 3.42
C GLN A 15 -0.36 -16.73 4.08
N GLY A 16 0.59 -15.90 4.52
CA GLY A 16 1.86 -16.36 5.10
C GLY A 16 2.87 -16.93 4.08
N LYS A 17 2.49 -17.09 2.81
CA LYS A 17 3.34 -17.64 1.73
C LYS A 17 4.09 -16.57 0.92
N GLY A 18 4.13 -15.33 1.38
CA GLY A 18 4.78 -14.22 0.68
C GLY A 18 4.04 -13.68 -0.55
N ILE A 19 2.82 -14.15 -0.84
CA ILE A 19 2.03 -13.71 -2.01
C ILE A 19 1.70 -12.22 -1.95
N GLY A 20 1.26 -11.72 -0.79
CA GLY A 20 0.99 -10.29 -0.62
C GLY A 20 2.23 -9.44 -0.91
N LYS A 21 3.43 -9.94 -0.57
CA LYS A 21 4.70 -9.28 -0.91
C LYS A 21 4.91 -9.25 -2.42
N HIS A 22 4.65 -10.35 -3.13
CA HIS A 22 4.77 -10.38 -4.59
C HIS A 22 3.80 -9.41 -5.28
N ILE A 23 2.56 -9.34 -4.81
CA ILE A 23 1.56 -8.40 -5.33
C ILE A 23 2.06 -6.96 -5.16
N MET A 24 2.42 -6.58 -3.93
CA MET A 24 2.88 -5.22 -3.64
C MET A 24 4.18 -4.86 -4.35
N ASN A 25 5.15 -5.79 -4.45
CA ASN A 25 6.37 -5.56 -5.24
C ASN A 25 6.02 -5.18 -6.69
N SER A 26 5.11 -5.93 -7.32
CA SER A 26 4.71 -5.67 -8.70
C SER A 26 4.04 -4.30 -8.85
N ILE A 27 3.19 -3.92 -7.90
CA ILE A 27 2.55 -2.59 -7.87
C ILE A 27 3.60 -1.49 -7.71
N MET A 28 4.51 -1.62 -6.75
CA MET A 28 5.55 -0.62 -6.50
C MET A 28 6.50 -0.47 -7.69
N ASP A 29 6.83 -1.56 -8.38
CA ASP A 29 7.66 -1.52 -9.58
C ASP A 29 6.94 -0.80 -10.74
N TYR A 30 5.64 -1.04 -10.90
CA TYR A 30 4.81 -0.30 -11.87
C TYR A 30 4.76 1.20 -11.54
N LEU A 31 4.49 1.56 -10.28
CA LEU A 31 4.43 2.95 -9.85
C LEU A 31 5.76 3.66 -10.05
N LYS A 32 6.90 3.02 -9.75
CA LYS A 32 8.23 3.60 -10.02
C LYS A 32 8.48 3.88 -11.50
N ALA A 33 7.91 3.06 -12.40
CA ALA A 33 8.11 3.22 -13.84
C ALA A 33 7.17 4.26 -14.45
N CYS A 34 5.97 4.45 -13.90
CA CYS A 34 4.91 5.22 -14.54
C CYS A 34 4.48 6.48 -13.78
N ALA A 35 4.67 6.54 -12.46
CA ALA A 35 4.20 7.65 -11.66
C ALA A 35 5.03 8.93 -11.92
N PRO A 36 4.38 10.11 -12.03
CA PRO A 36 5.09 11.36 -12.13
C PRO A 36 6.02 11.62 -10.94
N PRO A 37 7.09 12.41 -11.10
CA PRO A 37 7.89 12.88 -9.98
C PRO A 37 6.99 13.53 -8.92
N ASN A 38 7.21 13.18 -7.65
CA ASN A 38 6.43 13.65 -6.49
C ASN A 38 4.96 13.18 -6.46
N ALA A 39 4.61 12.10 -7.17
CA ALA A 39 3.33 11.44 -6.98
C ALA A 39 3.14 10.99 -5.51
N PHE A 40 1.91 11.14 -5.01
CA PHE A 40 1.53 10.67 -3.69
C PHE A 40 0.77 9.36 -3.83
N VAL A 41 1.21 8.33 -3.10
CA VAL A 41 0.58 7.01 -3.11
C VAL A 41 -0.03 6.75 -1.75
N GLY A 42 -1.34 6.51 -1.73
CA GLY A 42 -2.13 6.26 -0.53
C GLY A 42 -2.65 4.83 -0.47
N LEU A 43 -2.86 4.32 0.76
CA LEU A 43 -3.69 3.13 0.99
C LEU A 43 -4.37 3.20 2.34
N MET A 44 -5.52 2.53 2.44
CA MET A 44 -6.17 2.25 3.71
C MET A 44 -5.86 0.81 4.12
N THR A 45 -5.40 0.62 5.35
CA THR A 45 -5.08 -0.70 5.88
C THR A 45 -6.09 -1.11 6.94
N ALA A 46 -6.44 -2.40 6.95
CA ALA A 46 -7.16 -2.99 8.06
C ALA A 46 -6.33 -2.91 9.35
N LYS A 47 -7.02 -2.88 10.50
CA LYS A 47 -6.39 -2.84 11.82
C LYS A 47 -5.42 -4.02 12.00
N GLY A 48 -4.18 -3.72 12.40
CA GLY A 48 -3.14 -4.72 12.63
C GLY A 48 -2.34 -5.15 11.40
N VAL A 49 -2.64 -4.62 10.21
CA VAL A 49 -1.94 -4.95 8.95
C VAL A 49 -0.94 -3.85 8.54
N SER A 50 -0.94 -2.68 9.20
CA SER A 50 -0.07 -1.53 8.86
C SER A 50 1.42 -1.89 8.73
N LYS A 51 1.94 -2.71 9.65
CA LYS A 51 3.34 -3.19 9.64
C LYS A 51 3.76 -3.90 8.35
N PHE A 52 2.81 -4.49 7.63
CA PHE A 52 3.10 -5.10 6.34
C PHE A 52 3.50 -4.05 5.29
N TYR A 53 2.92 -2.86 5.34
CA TYR A 53 3.12 -1.78 4.38
C TYR A 53 4.28 -0.85 4.73
N GLU A 54 4.69 -0.76 6.00
CA GLU A 54 5.86 0.02 6.45
C GLU A 54 7.14 -0.30 5.67
N ARG A 55 7.26 -1.53 5.15
CA ARG A 55 8.41 -1.96 4.35
C ARG A 55 8.51 -1.33 2.95
N TYR A 56 7.44 -0.68 2.49
CA TYR A 56 7.40 0.07 1.25
C TYR A 56 7.36 1.57 1.53
N ASP A 57 7.86 1.98 2.70
CA ASP A 57 7.95 3.37 3.15
C ASP A 57 6.59 4.07 3.35
N PHE A 58 5.50 3.30 3.42
CA PHE A 58 4.22 3.84 3.89
C PHE A 58 4.34 4.17 5.38
N MET A 59 3.95 5.39 5.71
CA MET A 59 3.89 5.85 7.10
C MET A 59 2.44 5.96 7.53
N GLU A 60 2.17 5.54 8.78
CA GLU A 60 0.87 5.77 9.37
C GLU A 60 0.64 7.27 9.52
N ARG A 61 -0.53 7.71 9.06
CA ARG A 61 -0.89 9.11 9.03
C ARG A 61 -1.31 9.57 10.42
N PRO A 62 -0.87 10.77 10.88
CA PRO A 62 -1.30 11.30 12.17
C PRO A 62 -2.82 11.42 12.24
N ALA A 63 -3.42 11.00 13.36
CA ALA A 63 -4.87 11.02 13.58
C ALA A 63 -5.48 12.43 13.39
N ASP A 64 -4.69 13.47 13.64
CA ASP A 64 -5.14 14.86 13.71
C ASP A 64 -5.10 15.58 12.36
N THR A 65 -4.82 14.87 11.28
CA THR A 65 -4.81 15.45 9.93
C THR A 65 -6.13 15.14 9.18
N PRO A 66 -6.66 16.03 8.32
CA PRO A 66 -7.89 15.80 7.54
C PRO A 66 -7.69 14.81 6.38
N GLY A 67 -8.34 13.64 6.45
CA GLY A 67 -8.23 12.61 5.40
C GLY A 67 -8.68 13.15 4.04
N MET A 68 -8.11 12.62 2.96
CA MET A 68 -8.71 12.78 1.62
C MET A 68 -9.76 11.68 1.45
N PHE A 69 -10.99 12.08 1.13
CA PHE A 69 -12.09 11.20 0.72
C PHE A 69 -12.22 11.25 -0.79
#